data_AF-A0A4Z1KTC6-F1
#
_entry.id   AF-A0A4Z1KTC6-F1
#
_cell.length_a   1.000
_cell.length_b   1.000
_cell.length_c   1.000
_cell.angle_alpha   90.00
_cell.angle_beta   90.00
_cell.angle_gamma   90.00
#
_symmetry.space_group_name_H-M   'P 1'
#
loop_
_entity.id
_entity.type
_entity.pdbx_description
1 polymer ?
#
loop_
_entity_poly.entity_id
_entity_poly.type
_entity_poly.pdbx_seq_one_letter_code
_entity_poly.pdbx_strand_id
1 'polypeptide(L)'
;MAIIWMGINDVGNSYWDGFPTPFESILDNYFAQLQILYEAGIRYFTLFTIPPFDQAPVFAEQTAQNMDFVRGNISTYNADLVTRLATFEKANAGVTGTIFNTTESFYTALDDPATYGAPDATCMNADGTSCLWYDTYHPGQAIQKLVAENFVKAMSGIFEL
;
A
#
# COMPACT_ATOMS: atom_id res chain seq x y z
N MET A 1 -1.81 0.15 -19.26
CA MET A 1 -2.06 0.53 -17.86
C MET A 1 -0.79 0.32 -17.06
N ALA A 2 -0.54 1.16 -16.05
CA ALA A 2 0.51 0.99 -15.06
C ALA A 2 -0.12 0.84 -13.66
N ILE A 3 0.36 -0.12 -12.88
CA ILE A 3 -0.04 -0.35 -11.50
C ILE A 3 1.16 0.01 -10.63
N ILE A 4 1.00 0.95 -9.71
CA ILE A 4 2.09 1.53 -8.94
C ILE A 4 1.82 1.32 -7.44
N TRP A 5 2.73 0.63 -6.77
CA TRP A 5 2.69 0.40 -5.33
C TRP A 5 4.06 0.67 -4.73
N MET A 6 4.25 1.88 -4.20
CA MET A 6 5.50 2.33 -3.59
C MET A 6 5.20 3.43 -2.56
N GLY A 7 6.18 3.78 -1.72
CA GLY A 7 6.07 4.80 -0.68
C GLY A 7 6.13 4.27 0.76
N ILE A 8 5.85 2.98 0.97
CA ILE A 8 5.86 2.36 2.30
C ILE A 8 7.22 2.47 2.99
N ASN A 9 8.32 2.35 2.23
CA ASN A 9 9.67 2.47 2.79
C ASN A 9 10.00 3.91 3.20
N ASP A 10 9.53 4.92 2.49
CA ASP A 10 9.78 6.32 2.86
C ASP A 10 9.06 6.67 4.17
N VAL A 11 7.80 6.23 4.30
CA VAL A 11 7.02 6.37 5.54
C VAL A 11 7.66 5.56 6.68
N GLY A 12 8.00 4.29 6.44
CA GLY A 12 8.60 3.41 7.44
C GLY A 12 9.96 3.89 7.92
N ASN A 13 10.87 4.25 7.01
CA ASN A 13 12.21 4.70 7.37
C ASN A 13 12.18 6.02 8.15
N SER A 14 11.30 6.96 7.80
CA SER A 14 11.17 8.21 8.58
C SER A 14 10.81 7.96 10.05
N TYR A 15 9.99 6.95 10.32
CA TYR A 15 9.69 6.50 11.68
C TYR A 15 10.93 5.88 12.36
N TRP A 16 11.60 4.93 11.72
CA TRP A 16 12.75 4.24 12.31
C TRP A 16 13.95 5.16 12.55
N ASP A 17 14.17 6.11 11.65
CA ASP A 17 15.24 7.09 11.72
C ASP A 17 14.88 8.29 12.61
N GLY A 18 13.64 8.37 13.09
CA GLY A 18 13.20 9.37 14.07
C GLY A 18 13.07 10.79 13.53
N PHE A 19 12.70 10.97 12.26
CA PHE A 19 12.48 12.29 11.66
C PHE A 19 11.08 12.43 11.05
N PRO A 20 10.54 13.68 10.93
CA PRO A 20 9.23 13.89 10.32
C PRO A 20 9.18 13.38 8.88
N THR A 21 8.13 12.64 8.52
CA THR A 21 7.97 12.12 7.16
C THR A 21 7.87 13.26 6.14
N PRO A 22 8.76 13.31 5.13
CA PRO A 22 8.80 14.40 4.15
C PRO A 22 7.78 14.16 3.02
N PHE A 23 6.48 14.17 3.35
CA PHE A 23 5.39 13.79 2.43
C PHE A 23 5.45 14.50 1.07
N GLU A 24 5.68 15.81 1.07
CA GLU A 24 5.79 16.60 -0.17
C GLU A 24 6.92 16.07 -1.07
N SER A 25 8.14 15.90 -0.53
CA SER A 25 9.27 15.37 -1.30
C SER A 25 9.01 13.96 -1.82
N ILE A 26 8.38 13.10 -1.02
CA ILE A 26 8.04 11.73 -1.42
C ILE A 26 7.07 11.76 -2.60
N LEU A 27 5.99 12.54 -2.50
CA LEU A 27 4.95 12.59 -3.51
C LEU A 27 5.34 13.43 -4.75
N ASP A 28 6.24 14.39 -4.61
CA ASP A 28 6.89 15.05 -5.75
C ASP A 28 7.68 14.03 -6.58
N ASN A 29 8.51 13.22 -5.93
CA ASN A 29 9.27 12.18 -6.62
C ASN A 29 8.35 11.10 -7.21
N TYR A 30 7.33 10.65 -6.46
CA TYR A 30 6.34 9.67 -6.93
C TYR A 30 5.69 10.15 -8.24
N PHE A 31 5.13 11.36 -8.25
CA PHE A 31 4.42 11.88 -9.41
C PHE A 31 5.35 12.30 -10.56
N ALA A 32 6.62 12.63 -10.28
CA ALA A 32 7.63 12.76 -11.32
C ALA A 32 7.86 11.42 -12.07
N GLN A 33 7.84 10.27 -11.37
CA GLN A 33 7.91 8.96 -12.05
C GLN A 33 6.67 8.69 -12.91
N LEU A 34 5.48 9.05 -12.42
CA LEU A 34 4.25 8.93 -13.21
C LEU A 34 4.27 9.83 -14.44
N GLN A 35 4.85 11.02 -14.34
CA GLN A 35 5.02 11.94 -15.47
C GLN A 35 5.87 11.31 -16.57
N ILE A 36 6.98 10.63 -16.21
CA ILE A 36 7.82 9.89 -17.18
C ILE A 36 6.99 8.81 -17.91
N LEU A 37 6.17 8.04 -17.17
CA LEU A 37 5.31 7.03 -17.76
C LEU A 37 4.24 7.64 -18.68
N TYR A 38 3.68 8.79 -18.31
CA TYR A 38 2.73 9.51 -19.13
C TYR A 38 3.37 10.02 -20.43
N GLU A 39 4.57 10.60 -20.36
CA GLU A 39 5.34 11.04 -21.53
C GLU A 39 5.68 9.86 -22.46
N ALA A 40 5.89 8.67 -21.90
CA ALA A 40 6.06 7.42 -22.66
C ALA A 40 4.75 6.85 -23.25
N GLY A 41 3.60 7.51 -23.03
CA GLY A 41 2.32 7.14 -23.64
C GLY A 41 1.34 6.41 -22.72
N ILE A 42 1.68 6.16 -21.45
CA ILE A 42 0.74 5.55 -20.50
C ILE A 42 -0.38 6.54 -20.16
N ARG A 43 -1.63 6.06 -20.16
CA ARG A 43 -2.82 6.87 -19.85
C ARG A 43 -3.67 6.32 -18.72
N TYR A 44 -3.45 5.07 -18.33
CA TYR A 44 -4.22 4.41 -17.28
C TYR A 44 -3.30 4.08 -16.11
N PHE A 45 -3.58 4.66 -14.96
CA PHE A 45 -2.76 4.52 -13.74
C PHE A 45 -3.63 4.03 -12.59
N THR A 46 -3.20 2.96 -11.94
CA THR A 46 -3.79 2.53 -10.66
C THR A 46 -2.75 2.61 -9.56
N LEU A 47 -3.02 3.42 -8.54
CA LEU A 47 -2.11 3.62 -7.41
C LEU A 47 -2.63 2.89 -6.19
N PHE A 48 -1.78 2.08 -5.58
CA PHE A 48 -2.13 1.31 -4.40
C PHE A 48 -1.79 2.12 -3.15
N THR A 49 -2.70 2.16 -2.19
CA THR A 49 -2.44 2.77 -0.88
C THR A 49 -1.36 1.97 -0.13
N ILE A 50 -0.63 2.64 0.77
CA ILE A 50 0.14 1.94 1.80
C ILE A 50 -0.84 1.05 2.58
N PRO A 51 -0.54 -0.26 2.72
CA PRO A 51 -1.38 -1.19 3.48
C PRO A 51 -1.38 -0.84 4.97
N PRO A 52 -2.17 -1.52 5.83
CA PRO A 52 -2.10 -1.37 7.29
C PRO A 52 -0.77 -1.90 7.83
N PHE A 53 0.32 -1.19 7.51
CA PHE A 53 1.69 -1.56 7.82
C PHE A 53 1.96 -1.51 9.32
N ASP A 54 1.14 -0.77 10.08
CA ASP A 54 1.12 -0.80 11.54
C ASP A 54 0.79 -2.18 12.13
N GLN A 55 0.30 -3.12 11.32
CA GLN A 55 0.04 -4.51 11.72
C GLN A 55 1.25 -5.44 11.50
N ALA A 56 2.33 -4.96 10.87
CA ALA A 56 3.50 -5.79 10.61
C ALA A 56 4.19 -6.22 11.93
N PRO A 57 4.71 -7.47 12.03
CA PRO A 57 5.28 -7.99 13.28
C PRO A 57 6.45 -7.17 13.84
N VAL A 58 7.16 -6.39 13.01
CA VAL A 58 8.20 -5.46 13.46
C VAL A 58 7.69 -4.44 14.49
N PHE A 59 6.39 -4.17 14.52
CA PHE A 59 5.77 -3.22 15.44
C PHE A 59 5.25 -3.85 16.75
N ALA A 60 5.41 -5.17 16.95
CA ALA A 60 4.80 -5.89 18.08
C ALA A 60 5.16 -5.34 19.47
N GLU A 61 6.36 -4.78 19.63
CA GLU A 61 6.85 -4.26 20.92
C GLU A 61 6.86 -2.72 21.00
N GLN A 62 6.17 -2.04 20.08
CA GLN A 62 6.14 -0.58 20.04
C GLN A 62 5.11 0.01 21.01
N THR A 63 5.36 1.24 21.46
CA THR A 63 4.44 1.96 22.34
C THR A 63 3.20 2.41 21.60
N ALA A 64 2.09 2.63 22.32
CA ALA A 64 0.86 3.17 21.73
C ALA A 64 1.11 4.50 21.00
N GLN A 65 1.93 5.38 21.57
CA GLN A 65 2.30 6.66 20.96
C GLN A 65 3.03 6.46 19.62
N ASN A 66 3.97 5.51 19.55
CA ASN A 66 4.67 5.18 18.31
C ASN A 66 3.71 4.62 17.26
N MET A 67 2.78 3.77 17.67
CA MET A 67 1.78 3.21 16.76
C MET A 67 0.81 4.27 16.23
N ASP A 68 0.41 5.23 17.06
CA ASP A 68 -0.43 6.35 16.62
C ASP A 68 0.31 7.24 15.61
N PHE A 69 1.62 7.42 15.79
CA PHE A 69 2.46 8.12 14.81
C PHE A 69 2.53 7.36 13.47
N VAL A 70 2.79 6.05 13.49
CA VAL A 70 2.84 5.22 12.26
C VAL A 70 1.50 5.25 11.54
N ARG A 71 0.38 5.05 12.25
CA ARG A 71 -0.97 5.12 11.67
C ARG A 71 -1.29 6.51 11.11
N GLY A 72 -0.90 7.56 11.83
CA GLY A 72 -1.04 8.94 11.37
C GLY A 72 -0.32 9.17 10.05
N ASN A 73 0.93 8.70 9.92
CA ASN A 73 1.69 8.88 8.69
C ASN A 73 1.14 8.06 7.52
N ILE A 74 0.69 6.82 7.76
CA ILE A 74 0.01 6.00 6.74
C ILE A 74 -1.25 6.71 6.25
N SER A 75 -2.06 7.24 7.16
CA SER A 75 -3.29 7.98 6.85
C SER A 75 -3.00 9.23 6.00
N THR A 76 -2.04 10.06 6.43
CA THR A 76 -1.62 11.26 5.70
C THR A 76 -1.11 10.92 4.30
N TYR A 77 -0.19 9.96 4.17
CA TYR A 77 0.34 9.54 2.87
C TYR A 77 -0.79 9.09 1.93
N ASN A 78 -1.69 8.24 2.41
CA ASN A 78 -2.79 7.70 1.60
C ASN A 78 -3.77 8.80 1.17
N ALA A 79 -4.07 9.78 2.03
CA ALA A 79 -4.92 10.92 1.68
C ALA A 79 -4.25 11.85 0.66
N ASP A 80 -2.95 12.11 0.82
CA ASP A 80 -2.19 12.95 -0.10
C ASP A 80 -2.04 12.26 -1.47
N LEU A 81 -1.84 10.93 -1.51
CA LEU A 81 -1.78 10.16 -2.75
C LEU A 81 -3.04 10.34 -3.61
N VAL A 82 -4.23 10.30 -2.97
CA VAL A 82 -5.53 10.56 -3.64
C VAL A 82 -5.57 11.99 -4.20
N THR A 83 -5.18 12.98 -3.40
CA THR A 83 -5.20 14.40 -3.77
C THR A 83 -4.24 14.69 -4.93
N ARG A 84 -3.04 14.09 -4.89
CA ARG A 84 -2.01 14.25 -5.90
C ARG A 84 -2.38 13.55 -7.20
N LEU A 85 -3.08 12.40 -7.15
CA LEU A 85 -3.63 11.76 -8.35
C LEU A 85 -4.66 12.65 -9.05
N ALA A 86 -5.60 13.24 -8.31
CA ALA A 86 -6.58 14.15 -8.89
C ALA A 86 -5.93 15.39 -9.54
N THR A 87 -4.82 15.87 -8.97
CA THR A 87 -4.01 16.96 -9.56
C THR A 87 -3.32 16.49 -10.84
N PHE A 88 -2.74 15.29 -10.84
CA PHE A 88 -2.07 14.70 -12.00
C PHE A 88 -3.03 14.49 -13.17
N GLU A 89 -4.24 14.02 -12.93
CA GLU A 89 -5.28 13.85 -13.95
C GLU A 89 -5.69 15.19 -14.59
N LYS A 90 -5.82 16.25 -13.80
CA LYS A 90 -6.13 17.60 -14.32
C LYS A 90 -4.99 18.18 -15.17
N ALA A 91 -3.75 17.86 -14.82
CA ALA A 91 -2.57 18.36 -15.51
C ALA A 91 -2.26 17.59 -16.80
N ASN A 92 -2.68 16.33 -16.91
CA ASN A 92 -2.30 15.42 -18.00
C ASN A 92 -3.53 14.91 -18.76
N ALA A 93 -3.71 15.43 -19.98
CA ALA A 93 -4.87 15.10 -20.81
C ALA A 93 -4.97 13.61 -21.15
N GLY A 94 -6.18 13.07 -21.01
CA GLY A 94 -6.48 11.67 -21.33
C GLY A 94 -5.98 10.67 -20.28
N VAL A 95 -5.47 11.13 -19.13
CA VAL A 95 -5.19 10.25 -18.00
C VAL A 95 -6.48 9.81 -17.33
N THR A 96 -6.55 8.53 -16.97
CA THR A 96 -7.52 7.96 -16.04
C THR A 96 -6.76 7.34 -14.87
N GLY A 97 -6.98 7.91 -13.69
CA GLY A 97 -6.44 7.47 -12.42
C GLY A 97 -7.43 6.61 -11.66
N THR A 98 -6.91 5.65 -10.89
CA THR A 98 -7.70 4.88 -9.92
C THR A 98 -6.87 4.68 -8.65
N ILE A 99 -7.52 4.79 -7.49
CA ILE A 99 -6.92 4.40 -6.22
C ILE A 99 -7.44 3.01 -5.86
N PHE A 100 -6.53 2.08 -5.63
CA PHE A 100 -6.87 0.79 -5.05
C PHE A 100 -6.49 0.79 -3.57
N ASN A 101 -7.51 0.68 -2.70
CA ASN A 101 -7.30 0.60 -1.27
C ASN A 101 -6.91 -0.84 -0.88
N THR A 102 -5.69 -1.01 -0.40
CA THR A 102 -5.13 -2.31 0.00
C THR A 102 -5.63 -2.81 1.36
N THR A 103 -6.28 -1.94 2.15
CA THR A 103 -6.63 -2.18 3.56
C THR A 103 -7.52 -3.41 3.76
N GLU A 104 -8.60 -3.54 2.99
CA GLU A 104 -9.56 -4.64 3.14
C GLU A 104 -8.90 -6.00 2.91
N SER A 105 -7.96 -6.07 1.97
CA SER A 105 -7.24 -7.31 1.63
C SER A 105 -6.38 -7.81 2.78
N PHE A 106 -5.79 -6.90 3.56
CA PHE A 106 -5.00 -7.26 4.74
C PHE A 106 -5.91 -7.69 5.90
N TYR A 107 -6.89 -6.86 6.27
CA TYR A 107 -7.76 -7.16 7.42
C TYR A 107 -8.60 -8.41 7.20
N THR A 108 -8.99 -8.72 5.96
CA THR A 108 -9.70 -9.97 5.66
C THR A 108 -8.95 -11.22 6.16
N ALA A 109 -7.62 -11.26 6.02
CA ALA A 109 -6.82 -12.36 6.55
C ALA A 109 -6.47 -12.19 8.03
N LEU A 110 -6.11 -10.96 8.47
CA LEU A 110 -5.72 -10.69 9.85
C LEU A 110 -6.86 -10.95 10.84
N ASP A 111 -8.11 -10.69 10.43
CA ASP A 111 -9.31 -10.88 11.28
C ASP A 111 -9.76 -12.35 11.35
N ASP A 112 -9.35 -13.19 10.39
CA ASP A 112 -9.65 -14.64 10.39
C ASP A 112 -8.47 -15.49 9.86
N PRO A 113 -7.33 -15.54 10.59
CA PRO A 113 -6.11 -16.19 10.09
C PRO A 113 -6.28 -17.67 9.76
N ALA A 114 -7.13 -18.37 10.53
CA ALA A 114 -7.36 -19.80 10.39
C ALA A 114 -7.98 -20.17 9.04
N THR A 115 -8.93 -19.37 8.55
CA THR A 115 -9.53 -19.53 7.21
C THR A 115 -8.48 -19.40 6.10
N TYR A 116 -7.41 -18.64 6.36
CA TYR A 116 -6.32 -18.39 5.43
C TYR A 116 -5.07 -19.26 5.69
N GLY A 117 -5.22 -20.34 6.47
CA GLY A 117 -4.18 -21.34 6.66
C GLY A 117 -3.07 -20.93 7.64
N ALA A 118 -3.27 -19.87 8.41
CA ALA A 118 -2.34 -19.40 9.43
C ALA A 118 -2.87 -19.68 10.85
N PRO A 119 -2.00 -19.99 11.82
CA PRO A 119 -2.39 -20.21 13.22
C PRO A 119 -2.91 -18.95 13.92
N ASP A 120 -2.38 -17.78 13.57
CA ASP A 120 -2.77 -16.48 14.14
C ASP A 120 -2.35 -15.32 13.21
N ALA A 121 -2.69 -14.09 13.61
CA ALA A 121 -2.49 -12.89 12.81
C ALA A 121 -1.04 -12.36 12.82
N THR A 122 -0.19 -12.82 13.74
CA THR A 122 1.18 -12.30 13.94
C THR A 122 2.26 -13.31 13.58
N CYS A 123 1.88 -14.54 13.26
CA CYS A 123 2.82 -15.60 12.95
C CYS A 123 3.63 -15.28 11.68
N MET A 124 4.88 -15.72 11.69
CA MET A 124 5.83 -15.50 10.61
C MET A 124 6.44 -16.82 10.16
N ASN A 125 6.59 -17.00 8.84
CA ASN A 125 7.38 -18.10 8.32
C ASN A 125 8.04 -17.78 6.96
N ALA A 126 9.28 -18.24 6.78
CA ALA A 126 10.03 -17.94 5.56
C ALA A 126 9.56 -18.72 4.31
N ASP A 127 8.57 -19.61 4.42
CA ASP A 127 7.91 -20.17 3.23
C ASP A 127 6.77 -19.28 2.71
N GLY A 128 6.25 -18.36 3.55
CA GLY A 128 5.18 -17.43 3.23
C GLY A 128 3.81 -18.07 2.98
N THR A 129 3.62 -19.35 3.30
CA THR A 129 2.40 -20.13 3.02
C THR A 129 1.66 -20.61 4.26
N SER A 130 2.35 -20.89 5.37
CA SER A 130 1.72 -21.35 6.62
C SER A 130 1.57 -20.23 7.65
N CYS A 131 1.88 -18.98 7.28
CA CYS A 131 1.69 -17.79 8.09
C CYS A 131 1.23 -16.60 7.26
N LEU A 132 0.56 -15.65 7.93
CA LEU A 132 0.14 -14.40 7.29
C LEU A 132 1.30 -13.46 6.99
N TRP A 133 2.44 -13.64 7.67
CA TRP A 133 3.67 -12.88 7.43
C TRP A 133 4.80 -13.81 6.96
N TYR A 134 5.53 -13.36 5.95
CA TYR A 134 6.74 -14.05 5.49
C TYR A 134 7.93 -13.78 6.44
N ASP A 135 8.08 -12.51 6.84
CA ASP A 135 9.06 -12.06 7.82
C ASP A 135 8.44 -10.95 8.69
N THR A 136 9.26 -10.18 9.39
CA THR A 136 8.76 -9.12 10.28
C THR A 136 8.11 -7.93 9.56
N TYR A 137 8.21 -7.84 8.23
CA TYR A 137 7.73 -6.74 7.40
C TYR A 137 6.74 -7.18 6.33
N HIS A 138 7.03 -8.28 5.65
CA HIS A 138 6.39 -8.62 4.39
C HIS A 138 5.23 -9.61 4.59
N PRO A 139 4.07 -9.37 3.97
CA PRO A 139 2.96 -10.30 4.04
C PRO A 139 3.27 -11.61 3.31
N GLY A 140 2.75 -12.70 3.84
CA GLY A 140 2.72 -14.01 3.20
C GLY A 140 1.78 -14.06 2.01
N GLN A 141 1.78 -15.20 1.32
CA GLN A 141 1.06 -15.43 0.07
C GLN A 141 -0.46 -15.32 0.23
N ALA A 142 -1.03 -15.66 1.40
CA ALA A 142 -2.46 -15.54 1.63
C ALA A 142 -2.96 -14.08 1.49
N ILE A 143 -2.26 -13.14 2.13
CA ILE A 143 -2.56 -11.70 2.01
C ILE A 143 -2.28 -11.21 0.58
N GLN A 144 -1.14 -11.59 -0.01
CA GLN A 144 -0.81 -11.20 -1.39
C GLN A 144 -1.87 -11.67 -2.39
N LYS A 145 -2.41 -12.88 -2.20
CA LYS A 145 -3.50 -13.42 -3.01
C LYS A 145 -4.78 -12.59 -2.86
N LEU A 146 -5.16 -12.23 -1.64
CA LEU A 146 -6.31 -11.37 -1.39
C LEU A 146 -6.15 -9.99 -2.04
N VAL A 147 -4.97 -9.40 -1.97
CA VAL A 147 -4.66 -8.13 -2.65
C VAL A 147 -4.89 -8.27 -4.15
N ALA A 148 -4.39 -9.35 -4.77
CA ALA A 148 -4.56 -9.60 -6.19
C ALA A 148 -6.04 -9.85 -6.58
N GLU A 149 -6.76 -10.68 -5.82
CA GLU A 149 -8.18 -10.99 -6.08
C GLU A 149 -9.08 -9.76 -5.94
N ASN A 150 -8.89 -8.99 -4.87
CA ASN A 150 -9.65 -7.76 -4.64
C ASN A 150 -9.30 -6.68 -5.66
N PHE A 151 -8.02 -6.58 -6.07
CA PHE A 151 -7.61 -5.69 -7.14
C PHE A 151 -8.32 -6.05 -8.44
N VAL A 152 -8.25 -7.31 -8.89
CA VAL A 152 -8.94 -7.76 -10.10
C VAL A 152 -10.44 -7.44 -10.01
N LYS A 153 -11.09 -7.78 -8.90
CA LYS A 153 -12.51 -7.48 -8.66
C LYS A 153 -12.84 -6.00 -8.77
N ALA A 154 -12.01 -5.12 -8.21
CA ALA A 154 -12.19 -3.67 -8.28
C ALA A 154 -12.03 -3.13 -9.71
N MET A 155 -11.16 -3.76 -10.51
CA MET A 155 -10.87 -3.31 -11.87
C MET A 155 -11.83 -3.87 -12.93
N SER A 156 -12.56 -4.95 -12.65
CA SER A 156 -13.48 -5.66 -13.57
C SER A 156 -14.59 -4.79 -14.20
N GLY A 157 -14.76 -3.53 -13.80
CA GLY A 157 -15.70 -2.58 -14.41
C GLY A 157 -15.09 -1.24 -14.79
N ILE A 158 -13.78 -1.06 -14.64
CA ILE A 158 -13.06 0.21 -14.89
C ILE A 158 -12.32 0.15 -16.22
N PHE A 159 -11.81 -1.03 -16.58
CA PHE A 159 -11.13 -1.27 -17.84
C PHE A 159 -11.82 -2.43 -18.56
N GLU A 160 -12.57 -2.12 -19.63
CA GLU A 160 -12.84 -3.13 -20.65
C GLU A 160 -11.51 -3.44 -21.33
N LEU A 161 -10.93 -4.60 -21.01
CA LEU A 161 -9.79 -5.17 -21.72
C LEU A 161 -10.24 -5.74 -23.07
#